data_AF-A0A1R0H318-F1
#
_entry.id   AF-A0A1R0H318-F1
#
_cell.length_a   1.000
_cell.length_b   1.000
_cell.length_c   1.000
_cell.angle_alpha   90.00
_cell.angle_beta   90.00
_cell.angle_gamma   90.00
#
_symmetry.space_group_name_H-M   'P 1'
#
loop_
_entity.id
_entity.type
_entity.pdbx_description
1 polymer ?
#
loop_
_entity_poly.entity_id
_entity_poly.type
_entity_poly.pdbx_seq_one_letter_code
_entity_poly.pdbx_strand_id
1 'polypeptide(L)'
;MVRVRLHQTQIALDQIHRLLALPSEILNLKDSGKVVEASSKLKEAKDLVIQLGSLNENSKSNYLFSSSQNGSFDLNHSLQFIEQPLNIDGNNKAKLFWNKILEKFDDLDSGLVLEGKKRLRKSISEKKFETCKVWMQFFEKLGSIIDAENIYIEEKQSELLSVWNGIYNSDSSSTTSTEASNQIVLMGSLRLYFSKITDFYDSEIEFCEMAGINDPEELVLRPLISTSQNLEGSYSN
;
A
#
# COMPACT_ATOMS: atom_id res chain seq x y z
N MET A 1 -19.92 13.56 39.13
CA MET A 1 -18.60 12.88 39.00
C MET A 1 -18.74 11.39 38.66
N VAL A 2 -19.52 10.60 39.41
CA VAL A 2 -19.73 9.14 39.14
C VAL A 2 -20.37 8.85 37.78
N ARG A 3 -21.37 9.63 37.34
CA ARG A 3 -22.01 9.46 36.01
C ARG A 3 -21.04 9.69 34.83
N VAL A 4 -20.08 10.60 34.99
CA VAL A 4 -19.08 10.91 33.95
C VAL A 4 -18.11 9.73 33.79
N ARG A 5 -17.68 9.14 34.92
CA ARG A 5 -16.83 7.93 34.91
C ARG A 5 -17.57 6.71 34.36
N LEU A 6 -18.85 6.52 34.71
CA LEU A 6 -19.67 5.42 34.19
C LEU A 6 -19.84 5.53 32.66
N HIS A 7 -20.08 6.74 32.16
CA HIS A 7 -20.20 6.99 30.73
C HIS A 7 -18.85 6.77 30.00
N GLN A 8 -17.74 7.22 30.58
CA GLN A 8 -16.40 6.94 30.06
C GLN A 8 -16.06 5.45 30.05
N THR A 9 -16.43 4.69 31.09
CA THR A 9 -16.24 3.24 31.10
C THR A 9 -17.12 2.52 30.09
N GLN A 10 -18.32 3.02 29.84
CA GLN A 10 -19.23 2.43 28.86
C GLN A 10 -18.75 2.71 27.42
N ILE A 11 -18.26 3.91 27.14
CA ILE A 11 -17.63 4.26 25.85
C ILE A 11 -16.37 3.40 25.62
N ALA A 12 -15.53 3.24 26.64
CA ALA A 12 -14.34 2.38 26.54
C ALA A 12 -14.71 0.91 26.33
N LEU A 13 -15.76 0.41 26.99
CA LEU A 13 -16.25 -0.96 26.82
C LEU A 13 -16.81 -1.20 25.40
N ASP A 14 -17.57 -0.25 24.87
CA ASP A 14 -18.10 -0.31 23.50
C ASP A 14 -16.97 -0.27 22.46
N GLN A 15 -15.94 0.56 22.69
CA GLN A 15 -14.74 0.60 21.84
C GLN A 15 -13.93 -0.69 21.90
N ILE A 16 -13.78 -1.30 23.08
CA ILE A 16 -13.12 -2.61 23.24
C ILE A 16 -13.93 -3.71 22.54
N HIS A 17 -15.26 -3.72 22.66
CA HIS A 17 -16.10 -4.70 21.97
C HIS A 17 -16.01 -4.56 20.46
N ARG A 18 -15.95 -3.34 19.93
CA ARG A 18 -15.71 -3.10 18.50
C ARG A 18 -14.32 -3.57 18.08
N LEU A 19 -13.29 -3.29 18.88
CA LEU A 19 -11.92 -3.76 18.63
C LEU A 19 -11.75 -5.28 18.73
N LEU A 20 -12.61 -5.97 19.46
CA LEU A 20 -12.57 -7.43 19.56
C LEU A 20 -13.18 -8.10 18.32
N ALA A 21 -14.12 -7.44 17.64
CA ALA A 21 -14.76 -7.91 16.41
C ALA A 21 -13.93 -7.59 15.14
N LEU A 22 -13.31 -6.41 15.10
CA LEU A 22 -12.58 -5.89 13.92
C LEU A 22 -11.47 -6.81 13.37
N PRO A 23 -10.63 -7.49 14.17
CA PRO A 23 -9.60 -8.39 13.65
C PRO A 23 -10.16 -9.56 12.83
N SER A 24 -11.29 -10.12 13.25
CA SER A 24 -11.96 -11.21 12.52
C SER A 24 -12.60 -10.71 11.22
N GLU A 25 -13.14 -9.49 11.22
CA GLU A 25 -13.67 -8.85 10.02
C GLU A 25 -12.57 -8.47 9.02
N ILE A 26 -11.41 -8.00 9.48
CA ILE A 26 -10.26 -7.66 8.64
C ILE A 26 -9.71 -8.92 7.97
N LEU A 27 -9.60 -10.03 8.69
CA LEU A 27 -9.17 -11.31 8.12
C LEU A 27 -10.16 -11.82 7.08
N ASN A 28 -11.47 -11.80 7.37
CA ASN A 28 -12.49 -12.20 6.41
C ASN A 28 -12.52 -11.28 5.16
N LEU A 29 -12.34 -9.97 5.32
CA LEU A 29 -12.31 -9.03 4.21
C LEU A 29 -11.05 -9.21 3.35
N LYS A 30 -9.91 -9.51 3.96
CA LYS A 30 -8.67 -9.89 3.26
C LYS A 30 -8.90 -11.15 2.43
N ASP A 31 -9.47 -12.20 3.01
CA ASP A 31 -9.70 -13.47 2.34
C ASP A 31 -10.76 -13.36 1.23
N SER A 32 -11.71 -12.43 1.36
CA SER A 32 -12.71 -12.12 0.33
C SER A 32 -12.21 -11.22 -0.82
N GLY A 33 -10.94 -10.78 -0.79
CA GLY A 33 -10.35 -9.92 -1.82
C GLY A 33 -10.74 -8.44 -1.75
N LYS A 34 -11.48 -8.02 -0.71
CA LYS A 34 -11.89 -6.63 -0.49
C LYS A 34 -10.84 -5.83 0.29
N VAL A 35 -9.64 -5.75 -0.29
CA VAL A 35 -8.45 -5.18 0.35
C VAL A 35 -8.63 -3.70 0.76
N VAL A 36 -9.36 -2.93 -0.06
CA VAL A 36 -9.65 -1.51 0.21
C VAL A 36 -10.53 -1.34 1.45
N GLU A 37 -11.53 -2.21 1.64
CA GLU A 37 -12.39 -2.19 2.83
C GLU A 37 -11.63 -2.71 4.06
N ALA A 38 -10.79 -3.74 3.90
CA ALA A 38 -9.95 -4.28 4.97
C ALA A 38 -8.97 -3.23 5.51
N SER A 39 -8.31 -2.48 4.62
CA SER A 39 -7.40 -1.40 4.99
C SER A 39 -8.12 -0.24 5.68
N SER A 40 -9.30 0.15 5.21
CA SER A 40 -10.12 1.17 5.89
C SER A 40 -10.51 0.76 7.31
N LYS A 41 -10.91 -0.50 7.51
CA LYS A 41 -11.24 -1.03 8.84
C LYS A 41 -10.00 -1.19 9.72
N LEU A 42 -8.84 -1.49 9.14
CA LEU A 42 -7.57 -1.52 9.86
C LEU A 42 -7.20 -0.13 10.38
N LYS A 43 -7.39 0.91 9.56
CA LYS A 43 -7.18 2.30 9.99
C LYS A 43 -8.15 2.70 11.10
N GLU A 44 -9.42 2.35 10.98
CA GLU A 44 -10.42 2.57 12.05
C GLU A 44 -10.02 1.84 13.34
N ALA A 45 -9.54 0.59 13.25
CA ALA A 45 -9.04 -0.16 14.40
C ALA A 45 -7.83 0.53 15.06
N LYS A 46 -6.86 1.01 14.26
CA LYS A 46 -5.70 1.77 14.77
C LYS A 46 -6.16 3.05 15.50
N ASP A 47 -7.07 3.82 14.91
CA ASP A 47 -7.60 5.04 15.51
C ASP A 47 -8.34 4.76 16.83
N LEU A 48 -9.10 3.67 16.91
CA LEU A 48 -9.78 3.24 18.14
C LEU A 48 -8.79 2.83 19.24
N VAL A 49 -7.69 2.15 18.90
CA VAL A 49 -6.63 1.80 19.87
C VAL A 49 -5.94 3.05 20.39
N ILE A 50 -5.65 4.03 19.53
CA ILE A 50 -5.07 5.32 19.92
C ILE A 50 -6.02 6.07 20.87
N GLN A 51 -7.32 6.09 20.56
CA GLN A 51 -8.34 6.70 21.42
C GLN A 51 -8.42 6.02 22.80
N LEU A 52 -8.41 4.67 22.86
CA LEU A 52 -8.38 3.92 24.12
C LEU A 52 -7.10 4.18 24.93
N GLY A 53 -5.95 4.30 24.26
CA GLY A 53 -4.70 4.72 24.88
C GLY A 53 -4.81 6.09 25.54
N SER A 54 -5.40 7.07 24.84
CA SER A 54 -5.60 8.43 25.34
C SER A 54 -6.60 8.50 26.51
N LEU A 55 -7.67 7.70 26.47
CA LEU A 55 -8.66 7.60 27.54
C LEU A 55 -8.05 7.00 28.81
N ASN A 56 -7.15 6.03 28.67
CA ASN A 56 -6.40 5.45 29.78
C ASN A 56 -5.42 6.48 30.40
N GLU A 57 -4.73 7.31 29.60
CA GLU A 57 -3.85 8.36 30.12
C GLU A 57 -4.62 9.51 30.79
N ASN A 58 -5.78 9.90 30.26
CA ASN A 58 -6.65 10.94 30.84
C ASN A 58 -7.36 10.52 32.14
N SER A 59 -7.41 9.23 32.45
CA SER A 59 -7.90 8.75 33.76
C SER A 59 -6.98 9.15 34.93
N LYS A 60 -5.75 9.61 34.65
CA LYS A 60 -4.79 10.09 35.67
C LYS A 60 -5.02 11.52 36.15
N SER A 61 -5.84 12.34 35.50
CA SER A 61 -6.20 13.63 36.09
C SER A 61 -7.35 13.43 37.08
N ASN A 62 -6.97 13.36 38.36
CA ASN A 62 -7.75 13.62 39.56
C ASN A 62 -8.28 12.42 40.40
N TYR A 63 -7.47 12.20 41.46
CA TYR A 63 -7.74 11.67 42.80
C TYR A 63 -7.68 10.15 43.03
N LEU A 64 -6.67 9.80 43.85
CA LEU A 64 -6.65 8.81 44.93
C LEU A 64 -8.03 8.19 45.23
N PHE A 65 -8.13 6.87 45.17
CA PHE A 65 -8.60 6.03 46.28
C PHE A 65 -8.29 4.55 46.01
N SER A 66 -7.71 3.92 47.02
CA SER A 66 -7.57 2.48 47.22
C SER A 66 -8.90 1.85 47.64
N SER A 67 -9.18 0.63 47.17
CA SER A 67 -9.96 -0.48 47.79
C SER A 67 -10.48 -1.38 46.66
N SER A 68 -10.05 -2.65 46.56
CA SER A 68 -10.40 -3.84 47.35
C SER A 68 -11.69 -4.53 46.87
N GLN A 69 -11.55 -5.84 46.62
CA GLN A 69 -12.53 -6.93 46.56
C GLN A 69 -13.20 -7.33 45.22
N ASN A 70 -12.77 -8.52 44.78
CA ASN A 70 -13.55 -9.70 44.38
C ASN A 70 -14.66 -9.54 43.33
N GLY A 71 -14.36 -10.07 42.13
CA GLY A 71 -15.35 -10.47 41.14
C GLY A 71 -14.69 -11.36 40.10
N SER A 72 -14.68 -12.67 40.34
CA SER A 72 -14.31 -13.68 39.35
C SER A 72 -15.39 -13.73 38.27
N PHE A 73 -15.09 -13.24 37.08
CA PHE A 73 -15.88 -13.49 35.88
C PHE A 73 -15.11 -14.48 35.00
N ASP A 74 -15.54 -15.74 35.03
CA ASP A 74 -15.08 -16.78 34.12
C ASP A 74 -15.53 -16.46 32.70
N LEU A 75 -14.55 -16.20 31.82
CA LEU A 75 -14.72 -16.00 30.38
C LEU A 75 -13.98 -17.11 29.63
N ASN A 76 -14.29 -18.36 29.99
CA ASN A 76 -13.81 -19.53 29.27
C ASN A 76 -14.78 -19.84 28.14
N HIS A 77 -14.58 -19.23 26.98
CA HIS A 77 -14.73 -19.82 25.65
C HIS A 77 -14.45 -18.71 24.62
N SER A 78 -13.48 -18.94 23.72
CA SER A 78 -13.03 -18.06 22.61
C SER A 78 -11.74 -17.23 22.81
N LEU A 79 -10.80 -17.69 23.66
CA LEU A 79 -9.46 -17.09 23.75
C LEU A 79 -8.37 -18.15 23.56
N GLN A 80 -8.24 -18.71 22.35
CA GLN A 80 -7.02 -19.45 21.98
C GLN A 80 -5.86 -18.53 21.52
N PHE A 81 -6.07 -17.21 21.50
CA PHE A 81 -5.03 -16.20 21.19
C PHE A 81 -4.29 -15.65 22.41
N ILE A 82 -4.69 -16.04 23.63
CA ILE A 82 -4.23 -15.40 24.87
C ILE A 82 -3.89 -16.50 25.90
N GLU A 83 -2.73 -17.12 25.75
CA GLU A 83 -2.12 -17.87 26.85
C GLU A 83 -0.79 -17.23 27.22
N GLN A 84 -0.82 -16.34 28.21
CA GLN A 84 0.19 -16.31 29.27
C GLN A 84 -0.25 -15.36 30.40
N PRO A 85 -0.32 -15.84 31.66
CA PRO A 85 -0.67 -15.01 32.79
C PRO A 85 0.57 -14.25 33.25
N LEU A 86 0.62 -12.95 33.03
CA LEU A 86 1.67 -12.09 33.56
C LEU A 86 1.16 -11.35 34.80
N ASN A 87 1.79 -11.63 35.94
CA ASN A 87 1.67 -10.93 37.22
C ASN A 87 2.52 -9.62 37.19
N ILE A 88 2.19 -8.58 37.99
CA ILE A 88 2.91 -7.27 38.19
C ILE A 88 2.39 -5.99 37.44
N ASP A 89 1.96 -4.96 38.19
CA ASP A 89 1.59 -3.56 37.85
C ASP A 89 0.76 -3.21 36.57
N GLY A 90 -0.51 -2.83 36.80
CA GLY A 90 -1.56 -2.73 35.77
C GLY A 90 -1.45 -1.58 34.75
N ASN A 91 -0.74 -0.48 35.03
CA ASN A 91 -0.74 0.68 34.14
C ASN A 91 0.30 0.56 33.00
N ASN A 92 1.51 0.07 33.31
CA ASN A 92 2.51 -0.22 32.28
C ASN A 92 2.10 -1.40 31.41
N LYS A 93 1.32 -2.35 31.93
CA LYS A 93 0.80 -3.49 31.18
C LYS A 93 -0.23 -3.13 30.12
N ALA A 94 -1.18 -2.25 30.44
CA ALA A 94 -2.15 -1.80 29.45
C ALA A 94 -1.46 -1.06 28.30
N LYS A 95 -0.48 -0.19 28.62
CA LYS A 95 0.32 0.51 27.61
C LYS A 95 1.16 -0.45 26.76
N LEU A 96 1.84 -1.42 27.37
CA LEU A 96 2.59 -2.46 26.66
C LEU A 96 1.69 -3.33 25.78
N PHE A 97 0.49 -3.67 26.25
CA PHE A 97 -0.49 -4.45 25.52
C PHE A 97 -1.02 -3.71 24.28
N TRP A 98 -1.40 -2.44 24.43
CA TRP A 98 -1.84 -1.61 23.31
C TRP A 98 -0.72 -1.37 22.30
N ASN A 99 0.52 -1.14 22.77
CA ASN A 99 1.67 -1.03 21.88
C ASN A 99 1.91 -2.32 21.09
N LYS A 100 1.78 -3.50 21.72
CA LYS A 100 1.92 -4.80 21.05
C LYS A 100 0.80 -5.06 20.03
N ILE A 101 -0.41 -4.55 20.27
CA ILE A 101 -1.50 -4.62 19.30
C ILE A 101 -1.25 -3.68 18.12
N LEU A 102 -0.81 -2.45 18.39
CA LEU A 102 -0.44 -1.49 17.34
C LEU A 102 0.67 -2.05 16.45
N GLU A 103 1.71 -2.63 17.05
CA GLU A 103 2.80 -3.28 16.32
C GLU A 103 2.29 -4.37 15.37
N LYS A 104 1.37 -5.23 15.84
CA LYS A 104 0.75 -6.24 14.97
C LYS A 104 -0.07 -5.65 13.83
N PHE A 105 -0.74 -4.52 14.06
CA PHE A 105 -1.48 -3.83 13.01
C PHE A 105 -0.54 -3.12 12.03
N ASP A 106 0.61 -2.62 12.47
CA ASP A 106 1.64 -2.06 11.61
C ASP A 106 2.31 -3.15 10.76
N ASP A 107 2.56 -4.33 11.32
CA ASP A 107 3.04 -5.50 10.58
C ASP A 107 2.04 -5.93 9.48
N LEU A 108 0.74 -5.91 9.80
CA LEU A 108 -0.30 -6.27 8.84
C LEU A 108 -0.42 -5.22 7.73
N ASP A 109 -0.32 -3.94 8.07
CA ASP A 109 -0.38 -2.82 7.13
C ASP A 109 0.83 -2.83 6.19
N SER A 110 2.04 -3.00 6.73
CA SER A 110 3.26 -3.14 5.92
C SER A 110 3.22 -4.37 5.01
N GLY A 111 2.70 -5.50 5.50
CA GLY A 111 2.46 -6.69 4.70
C GLY A 111 1.46 -6.46 3.55
N LEU A 112 0.38 -5.73 3.81
CA LEU A 112 -0.64 -5.38 2.82
C LEU A 112 -0.11 -4.42 1.75
N VAL A 113 0.68 -3.42 2.15
CA VAL A 113 1.38 -2.50 1.25
C VAL A 113 2.34 -3.28 0.34
N LEU A 114 3.14 -4.20 0.89
CA LEU A 114 4.07 -5.00 0.09
C LEU A 114 3.34 -5.91 -0.91
N GLU A 115 2.23 -6.53 -0.50
CA GLU A 115 1.38 -7.29 -1.42
C GLU A 115 0.78 -6.38 -2.50
N GLY A 116 0.30 -5.20 -2.12
CA GLY A 116 -0.24 -4.21 -3.05
C GLY A 116 0.77 -3.77 -4.09
N LYS A 117 2.02 -3.48 -3.71
CA LYS A 117 3.08 -3.13 -4.67
C LYS A 117 3.31 -4.25 -5.68
N LYS A 118 3.39 -5.51 -5.22
CA LYS A 118 3.58 -6.69 -6.10
C LYS A 118 2.41 -6.90 -7.05
N ARG A 119 1.18 -6.76 -6.55
CA ARG A 119 -0.05 -6.98 -7.33
C ARG A 119 -0.28 -5.87 -8.34
N LEU A 120 -0.05 -4.61 -7.94
CA LEU A 120 -0.13 -3.45 -8.81
C LEU A 120 0.86 -3.59 -9.97
N ARG A 121 2.13 -3.84 -9.66
CA ARG A 121 3.18 -4.11 -10.65
C ARG A 121 2.73 -5.15 -11.66
N LYS A 122 2.34 -6.33 -11.18
CA LYS A 122 1.84 -7.42 -12.04
C LYS A 122 0.64 -7.02 -12.89
N SER A 123 -0.32 -6.28 -12.34
CA SER A 123 -1.51 -5.85 -13.09
C SER A 123 -1.20 -4.84 -14.18
N ILE A 124 -0.18 -4.00 -14.00
CA ILE A 124 0.31 -3.05 -15.01
C ILE A 124 0.99 -3.81 -16.15
N SER A 125 1.92 -4.73 -15.84
CA SER A 125 2.62 -5.52 -16.86
C SER A 125 1.65 -6.43 -17.64
N GLU A 126 0.61 -6.98 -16.99
CA GLU A 126 -0.40 -7.84 -17.63
C GLU A 126 -1.59 -7.07 -18.23
N LYS A 127 -1.58 -5.72 -18.18
CA LYS A 127 -2.69 -4.84 -18.62
C LYS A 127 -4.07 -5.22 -18.04
N LYS A 128 -4.11 -5.65 -16.77
CA LYS A 128 -5.34 -6.01 -16.05
C LYS A 128 -5.96 -4.78 -15.37
N PHE A 129 -6.71 -4.00 -16.13
CA PHE A 129 -7.29 -2.73 -15.69
C PHE A 129 -8.12 -2.83 -14.39
N GLU A 130 -9.02 -3.82 -14.25
CA GLU A 130 -9.84 -3.97 -13.03
C GLU A 130 -8.99 -4.23 -11.78
N THR A 131 -7.94 -5.05 -11.91
CA THR A 131 -7.03 -5.33 -10.79
C THR A 131 -6.18 -4.10 -10.47
N CYS A 132 -5.67 -3.42 -11.51
CA CYS A 132 -4.90 -2.19 -11.37
C CYS A 132 -5.72 -1.13 -10.62
N LYS A 133 -6.97 -0.89 -11.03
CA LYS A 133 -7.90 0.05 -10.42
C LYS A 133 -8.08 -0.18 -8.93
N VAL A 134 -8.29 -1.44 -8.51
CA VAL A 134 -8.44 -1.78 -7.08
C VAL A 134 -7.19 -1.40 -6.28
N TRP A 135 -6.01 -1.67 -6.82
CA TRP A 135 -4.76 -1.35 -6.13
C TRP A 135 -4.39 0.14 -6.18
N MET A 136 -4.70 0.84 -7.26
CA MET A 136 -4.60 2.30 -7.33
C MET A 136 -5.48 2.97 -6.25
N GLN A 137 -6.74 2.56 -6.14
CA GLN A 137 -7.66 3.04 -5.11
C GLN A 137 -7.18 2.69 -3.69
N PHE A 138 -6.55 1.53 -3.51
CA PHE A 138 -5.95 1.16 -2.24
C PHE A 138 -4.83 2.14 -1.83
N PHE A 139 -3.90 2.43 -2.74
CA PHE A 139 -2.81 3.39 -2.48
C PHE A 139 -3.31 4.82 -2.31
N GLU A 140 -4.35 5.22 -3.05
CA GLU A 140 -5.01 6.51 -2.87
C GLU A 140 -5.59 6.65 -1.45
N LYS A 141 -6.33 5.64 -0.96
CA LYS A 141 -6.90 5.67 0.41
C LYS A 141 -5.86 5.62 1.51
N LEU A 142 -4.71 5.02 1.26
CA LEU A 142 -3.57 5.05 2.16
C LEU A 142 -2.82 6.39 2.16
N GLY A 143 -3.10 7.28 1.20
CA GLY A 143 -2.36 8.53 1.02
C GLY A 143 -0.97 8.32 0.39
N SER A 144 -0.78 7.20 -0.32
CA SER A 144 0.48 6.80 -0.95
C SER A 144 0.34 6.66 -2.47
N ILE A 145 -0.43 7.55 -3.11
CA ILE A 145 -0.65 7.51 -4.56
C ILE A 145 0.65 7.68 -5.35
N ILE A 146 1.61 8.45 -4.83
CA ILE A 146 2.93 8.65 -5.43
C ILE A 146 3.69 7.32 -5.56
N ASP A 147 3.57 6.43 -4.58
CA ASP A 147 4.19 5.10 -4.66
C ASP A 147 3.59 4.27 -5.82
N ALA A 148 2.29 4.41 -6.05
CA ALA A 148 1.59 3.70 -7.12
C ALA A 148 1.96 4.25 -8.50
N GLU A 149 2.03 5.57 -8.64
CA GLU A 149 2.53 6.25 -9.86
C GLU A 149 3.98 5.85 -10.17
N ASN A 150 4.85 5.81 -9.16
CA ASN A 150 6.25 5.40 -9.36
C ASN A 150 6.35 3.95 -9.85
N ILE A 151 5.55 3.03 -9.33
CA ILE A 151 5.50 1.64 -9.81
C ILE A 151 5.07 1.59 -11.28
N TYR A 152 4.08 2.39 -11.66
CA TYR A 152 3.66 2.49 -13.06
C TYR A 152 4.79 3.02 -13.95
N ILE A 153 5.46 4.09 -13.52
CA ILE A 153 6.56 4.69 -14.27
C ILE A 153 7.71 3.70 -14.48
N GLU A 154 8.14 3.02 -13.41
CA GLU A 154 9.21 2.02 -13.46
C GLU A 154 8.91 0.88 -14.43
N GLU A 155 7.70 0.31 -14.37
CA GLU A 155 7.30 -0.81 -15.24
C GLU A 155 7.26 -0.38 -16.71
N LYS A 156 6.65 0.77 -16.99
CA LYS A 156 6.50 1.28 -18.36
C LYS A 156 7.81 1.75 -18.95
N GLN A 157 8.69 2.31 -18.15
CA GLN A 157 10.06 2.64 -18.54
C GLN A 157 10.85 1.38 -18.92
N SER A 158 10.73 0.30 -18.13
CA SER A 158 11.38 -0.98 -18.44
C SER A 158 10.88 -1.56 -19.76
N GLU A 159 9.56 -1.49 -20.01
CA GLU A 159 8.93 -1.90 -21.27
C GLU A 159 9.49 -1.10 -22.46
N LEU A 160 9.52 0.24 -22.36
CA LEU A 160 10.05 1.12 -23.42
C LEU A 160 11.53 0.89 -23.72
N LEU A 161 12.36 0.71 -22.68
CA LEU A 161 13.78 0.36 -22.84
C LEU A 161 13.96 -0.99 -23.54
N SER A 162 13.11 -1.98 -23.21
CA SER A 162 13.11 -3.28 -23.89
C SER A 162 12.77 -3.14 -25.38
N VAL A 163 11.77 -2.33 -25.71
CA VAL A 163 11.39 -2.03 -27.10
C VAL A 163 12.54 -1.38 -27.86
N TRP A 164 13.20 -0.37 -27.28
CA TRP A 164 14.37 0.26 -27.89
C TRP A 164 15.50 -0.75 -28.15
N ASN A 165 15.89 -1.51 -27.13
CA ASN A 165 16.96 -2.51 -27.23
C ASN A 165 16.62 -3.59 -28.26
N GLY A 166 15.35 -3.98 -28.37
CA GLY A 166 14.88 -4.92 -29.38
C GLY A 166 15.08 -4.41 -30.81
N ILE A 167 14.73 -3.15 -31.07
CA ILE A 167 14.88 -2.51 -32.39
C ILE A 167 16.37 -2.29 -32.71
N TYR A 168 17.13 -1.72 -31.78
CA TYR A 168 18.52 -1.36 -32.01
C TYR A 168 19.41 -2.61 -32.23
N ASN A 169 19.18 -3.69 -31.48
CA ASN A 169 19.96 -4.92 -31.63
C ASN A 169 19.54 -5.74 -32.87
N SER A 170 18.28 -5.67 -33.30
CA SER A 170 17.85 -6.33 -34.54
C SER A 170 18.48 -5.69 -35.77
N ASP A 171 18.63 -4.36 -35.78
CA ASP A 171 19.18 -3.66 -36.94
C ASP A 171 20.72 -3.73 -36.96
N SER A 172 21.39 -3.61 -35.80
CA SER A 172 22.86 -3.62 -35.71
C SER A 172 23.53 -4.98 -35.95
N SER A 173 22.84 -6.09 -35.68
CA SER A 173 23.37 -7.45 -35.94
C SER A 173 23.42 -7.81 -37.43
N SER A 174 22.79 -7.00 -38.29
CA SER A 174 22.72 -7.23 -39.75
C SER A 174 23.79 -6.49 -40.56
N THR A 175 24.54 -5.55 -39.96
CA THR A 175 25.44 -4.66 -40.69
C THR A 175 26.89 -4.82 -40.26
N THR A 176 27.64 -5.64 -41.01
CA THR A 176 29.10 -5.48 -41.11
C THR A 176 29.40 -4.27 -42.00
N SER A 177 29.76 -3.11 -41.44
CA SER A 177 30.68 -2.08 -42.00
C SER A 177 30.32 -0.61 -41.71
N THR A 178 31.37 0.22 -41.61
CA THR A 178 31.50 1.69 -41.82
C THR A 178 30.59 2.66 -41.02
N GLU A 179 31.18 3.71 -40.44
CA GLU A 179 30.51 4.74 -39.62
C GLU A 179 29.31 5.44 -40.30
N ALA A 180 29.31 5.59 -41.63
CA ALA A 180 28.17 6.14 -42.37
C ALA A 180 26.97 5.18 -42.40
N SER A 181 27.20 3.87 -42.34
CA SER A 181 26.11 2.87 -42.28
C SER A 181 25.46 2.85 -40.88
N ASN A 182 26.26 3.07 -39.83
CA ASN A 182 25.77 3.16 -38.45
C ASN A 182 24.79 4.33 -38.24
N GLN A 183 25.01 5.48 -38.87
CA GLN A 183 24.07 6.61 -38.81
C GLN A 183 22.74 6.32 -39.52
N ILE A 184 22.78 5.64 -40.67
CA ILE A 184 21.57 5.27 -41.41
C ILE A 184 20.76 4.24 -40.62
N VAL A 185 21.44 3.25 -40.02
CA VAL A 185 20.83 2.26 -39.12
C VAL A 185 20.17 2.95 -37.92
N LEU A 186 20.88 3.85 -37.23
CA LEU A 186 20.35 4.58 -36.08
C LEU A 186 19.10 5.40 -36.44
N MET A 187 19.11 6.12 -37.56
CA MET A 187 17.96 6.91 -38.01
C MET A 187 16.76 6.02 -38.38
N GLY A 188 17.01 4.84 -38.95
CA GLY A 188 15.99 3.83 -39.20
C GLY A 188 15.36 3.29 -37.91
N SER A 189 16.20 2.88 -36.95
CA SER A 189 15.79 2.38 -35.64
C SER A 189 15.02 3.43 -34.83
N LEU A 190 15.47 4.70 -34.85
CA LEU A 190 14.76 5.82 -34.22
C LEU A 190 13.38 6.04 -34.81
N ARG A 191 13.24 6.00 -36.14
CA ARG A 191 11.94 6.16 -36.80
C ARG A 191 10.96 5.05 -36.39
N LEU A 192 11.44 3.81 -36.35
CA LEU A 192 10.64 2.66 -35.89
C LEU A 192 10.26 2.80 -34.41
N TYR A 193 11.20 3.26 -33.58
CA TYR A 193 10.96 3.49 -32.17
C TYR A 193 9.90 4.57 -31.92
N PHE A 194 9.99 5.72 -32.60
CA PHE A 194 8.97 6.78 -32.49
C PHE A 194 7.59 6.31 -32.95
N SER A 195 7.52 5.53 -34.03
CA SER A 195 6.24 4.94 -34.47
C SER A 195 5.62 4.08 -33.37
N LYS A 196 6.42 3.23 -32.71
CA LYS A 196 5.93 2.39 -31.60
C LYS A 196 5.60 3.19 -30.34
N ILE A 197 6.30 4.29 -30.08
CA ILE A 197 5.98 5.20 -28.97
C ILE A 197 4.59 5.81 -29.16
N THR A 198 4.24 6.21 -30.39
CA THR A 198 2.90 6.75 -30.67
C THR A 198 1.82 5.72 -30.38
N ASP A 199 1.98 4.49 -30.88
CA ASP A 199 1.04 3.39 -30.60
C ASP A 199 0.97 3.05 -29.09
N PHE A 200 2.11 3.11 -28.40
CA PHE A 200 2.19 2.93 -26.96
C PHE A 200 1.46 4.03 -26.21
N TYR A 201 1.64 5.30 -26.58
CA TYR A 201 1.00 6.44 -25.93
C TYR A 201 -0.52 6.31 -25.96
N ASP A 202 -1.10 6.07 -27.14
CA ASP A 202 -2.55 5.94 -27.30
C ASP A 202 -3.11 4.75 -26.49
N SER A 203 -2.43 3.59 -26.54
CA SER A 203 -2.84 2.41 -25.78
C SER A 203 -2.75 2.60 -24.26
N GLU A 204 -1.75 3.33 -23.78
CA GLU A 204 -1.54 3.54 -22.35
C GLU A 204 -2.46 4.62 -21.78
N ILE A 205 -2.84 5.63 -22.56
CA ILE A 205 -3.88 6.59 -22.16
C ILE A 205 -5.20 5.85 -21.92
N GLU A 206 -5.62 5.01 -22.87
CA GLU A 206 -6.84 4.18 -22.73
C GLU A 206 -6.75 3.28 -21.48
N PHE A 207 -5.60 2.64 -21.25
CA PHE A 207 -5.39 1.81 -20.06
C PHE A 207 -5.51 2.62 -18.75
N CYS A 208 -4.88 3.79 -18.68
CA CYS A 208 -4.94 4.66 -17.51
C CYS A 208 -6.36 5.16 -17.22
N GLU A 209 -7.10 5.53 -18.28
CA GLU A 209 -8.51 5.92 -18.16
C GLU A 209 -9.38 4.77 -17.64
N MET A 210 -9.22 3.56 -18.18
CA MET A 210 -9.94 2.37 -17.71
C MET A 210 -9.58 1.99 -16.27
N ALA A 211 -8.31 2.16 -15.88
CA ALA A 211 -7.83 1.94 -14.53
C ALA A 211 -8.29 3.04 -13.54
N GLY A 212 -8.87 4.14 -14.03
CA GLY A 212 -9.35 5.25 -13.22
C GLY A 212 -8.24 6.09 -12.60
N ILE A 213 -7.12 6.21 -13.31
CA ILE A 213 -5.98 7.03 -12.90
C ILE A 213 -6.29 8.50 -13.22
N ASN A 214 -6.04 9.39 -12.26
CA ASN A 214 -6.18 10.83 -12.47
C ASN A 214 -5.00 11.34 -13.32
N ASP A 215 -5.28 12.27 -14.24
CA ASP A 215 -4.30 12.89 -15.14
C ASP A 215 -3.45 11.88 -15.94
N PRO A 216 -4.09 11.04 -16.78
CA PRO A 216 -3.41 9.98 -17.53
C PRO A 216 -2.34 10.55 -18.48
N GLU A 217 -2.58 11.73 -19.06
CA GLU A 217 -1.66 12.39 -19.99
C GLU A 217 -0.30 12.68 -19.36
N GLU A 218 -0.28 13.20 -18.14
CA GLU A 218 0.97 13.52 -17.45
C GLU A 218 1.71 12.24 -17.05
N LEU A 219 0.99 11.25 -16.52
CA LEU A 219 1.59 10.01 -16.04
C LEU A 219 2.22 9.19 -17.18
N VAL A 220 1.59 9.12 -18.36
CA VAL A 220 2.11 8.38 -19.52
C VAL A 220 3.35 9.04 -20.13
N LEU A 221 3.49 10.37 -20.00
CA LEU A 221 4.67 11.10 -20.49
C LEU A 221 5.92 10.88 -19.62
N ARG A 222 5.77 10.69 -18.31
CA ARG A 222 6.91 10.51 -17.38
C ARG A 222 7.83 9.33 -17.75
N PRO A 223 7.32 8.11 -18.07
CA PRO A 223 8.14 7.01 -18.57
C PRO A 223 8.91 7.33 -19.85
N LEU A 224 8.32 8.10 -20.77
CA LEU A 224 8.95 8.47 -22.03
C LEU A 224 10.14 9.40 -21.79
N ILE A 225 9.96 10.43 -20.96
CA ILE A 225 11.02 11.37 -20.58
C ILE A 225 12.15 10.65 -19.84
N SER A 226 11.81 9.75 -18.90
CA SER A 226 12.81 9.00 -18.15
C SER A 226 13.59 8.03 -19.04
N THR A 227 12.92 7.39 -20.00
CA THR A 227 13.59 6.54 -21.00
C THR A 227 14.56 7.34 -21.86
N SER A 228 14.17 8.51 -22.36
CA SER A 228 15.07 9.33 -23.20
C SER A 228 16.31 9.79 -22.45
N GLN A 229 16.19 10.17 -21.18
CA GLN A 229 17.33 10.54 -20.34
C GLN A 229 18.32 9.38 -20.13
N ASN A 230 17.82 8.15 -19.94
CA ASN A 230 18.67 6.97 -19.79
C ASN A 230 19.40 6.60 -21.09
N LEU A 231 18.76 6.83 -22.24
CA LEU A 231 19.41 6.64 -23.53
C LEU A 231 20.56 7.62 -23.71
N GLU A 232 20.36 8.91 -23.42
CA GLU A 232 21.43 9.92 -23.47
C GLU A 232 22.63 9.57 -22.58
N GLY A 233 22.37 9.06 -21.37
CA GLY A 233 23.43 8.61 -20.45
C GLY A 233 24.20 7.37 -20.92
N SER A 234 23.58 6.50 -21.72
CA SER A 234 24.20 5.25 -22.20
C SER A 234 25.10 5.43 -23.43
N TYR A 235 24.93 6.53 -24.18
CA TYR A 235 25.74 6.85 -25.36
C TYR A 235 26.78 7.97 -25.11
N SER A 236 26.91 8.43 -23.86
CA SER A 236 27.87 9.49 -23.45
C SER A 236 29.16 8.96 -22.81
N ASN A 237 29.38 7.64 -22.77
CA ASN A 237 30.62 6.98 -22.33
C ASN A 237 31.21 6.13 -23.46
#